data_AF-A0A6G0Y924-F1
#
_entry.id   AF-A0A6G0Y924-F1
#
_cell.length_a   1.000
_cell.length_b   1.000
_cell.length_c   1.000
_cell.angle_alpha   90.00
_cell.angle_beta   90.00
_cell.angle_gamma   90.00
#
_symmetry.space_group_name_H-M   'P 1'
#
loop_
_entity.id
_entity.type
_entity.pdbx_description
1 polymer ?
#
loop_
_entity_poly.entity_id
_entity_poly.type
_entity_poly.pdbx_seq_one_letter_code
_entity_poly.pdbx_strand_id
1 'polypeptide(L)'
;MDQVEEDLEVTRTDILRNISTGRGKTKVSQVVIKRNPWKNIRTWNVRTMLNTSEIDNIKQEMKRLDIDILGVSEVRWSGNGDFWSIDYRVIYFSGETSGREGAGFIINK
;
A
#
# COMPACT_ATOMS: atom_id res chain seq x y z
N MET A 1 -48.32 12.55 -44.08
CA MET A 1 -47.13 11.67 -43.97
C MET A 1 -46.24 12.17 -42.84
N ASP A 2 -46.83 12.73 -41.78
CA ASP A 2 -46.15 13.75 -40.98
C ASP A 2 -45.90 13.30 -39.54
N GLN A 3 -46.67 12.32 -39.03
CA GLN A 3 -46.44 11.75 -37.70
C GLN A 3 -45.15 10.90 -37.61
N VAL A 4 -44.78 10.20 -38.69
CA VAL A 4 -43.64 9.27 -38.66
C VAL A 4 -42.29 10.00 -38.69
N GLU A 5 -42.25 11.20 -39.25
CA GLU A 5 -41.05 12.04 -39.34
C GLU A 5 -40.82 12.79 -38.02
N GLU A 6 -41.90 13.21 -37.35
CA GLU A 6 -41.86 13.84 -36.03
C GLU A 6 -41.39 12.86 -34.93
N ASP A 7 -41.86 11.61 -34.96
CA ASP A 7 -41.39 10.56 -34.04
C ASP A 7 -39.92 10.16 -34.29
N LEU A 8 -39.44 10.26 -35.53
CA LEU A 8 -38.05 9.98 -35.89
C LEU A 8 -37.11 11.13 -35.46
N GLU A 9 -37.57 12.39 -35.52
CA GLU A 9 -36.87 13.57 -35.00
C GLU A 9 -36.75 13.53 -33.47
N VAL A 10 -37.83 13.15 -32.76
CA VAL A 10 -37.84 12.95 -31.30
C VAL A 10 -36.83 11.87 -30.91
N THR A 11 -36.86 10.71 -31.58
CA THR A 11 -35.93 9.62 -31.29
C THR A 11 -34.47 9.97 -31.62
N ARG A 12 -34.23 10.73 -32.71
CA ARG A 12 -32.88 11.22 -33.08
C ARG A 12 -32.34 12.24 -32.07
N THR A 13 -33.18 13.16 -31.60
CA THR A 13 -32.78 14.15 -30.59
C THR A 13 -32.55 13.53 -29.21
N ASP A 14 -33.25 12.44 -28.88
CA ASP A 14 -33.02 11.67 -27.65
C ASP A 14 -31.75 10.81 -27.70
N ILE A 15 -31.42 10.21 -28.85
CA ILE A 15 -30.17 9.45 -29.03
C ILE A 15 -28.94 10.38 -28.98
N LEU A 16 -29.02 11.57 -29.58
CA LEU A 16 -27.92 12.54 -29.58
C LEU A 16 -27.69 13.21 -28.22
N ARG A 17 -28.72 13.32 -27.36
CA ARG A 17 -28.58 13.85 -26.00
C ARG A 17 -27.77 12.95 -25.06
N ASN A 18 -27.65 11.66 -25.37
CA ASN A 18 -27.02 10.68 -24.48
C ASN A 18 -25.61 10.23 -24.89
N ILE A 19 -25.04 10.79 -25.96
CA ILE A 19 -23.64 10.55 -26.31
C ILE A 19 -22.77 11.56 -25.57
N SER A 20 -22.41 11.24 -24.32
CA SER A 20 -21.33 11.97 -23.66
C SER A 20 -20.02 11.58 -24.36
N THR A 21 -19.51 12.44 -25.24
CA THR A 21 -18.13 12.30 -25.72
C THR A 21 -17.22 12.48 -24.51
N GLY A 22 -16.61 11.38 -24.04
CA GLY A 22 -15.69 11.33 -22.91
C GLY A 22 -14.40 12.11 -23.19
N ARG A 23 -14.51 13.43 -23.20
CA ARG A 23 -13.39 14.39 -23.25
C ARG A 23 -13.69 15.63 -22.40
N GLY A 24 -14.54 15.48 -21.39
CA GLY A 24 -14.45 16.33 -20.20
C GLY A 24 -13.24 15.87 -19.40
N LYS A 25 -12.40 16.79 -18.91
CA LYS A 25 -11.48 16.47 -17.81
C LYS A 25 -12.35 16.03 -16.64
N THR A 26 -12.57 14.73 -16.50
CA THR A 26 -13.28 14.16 -15.38
C THR A 26 -12.45 14.53 -14.16
N LYS A 27 -12.82 15.61 -13.47
CA LYS A 27 -12.50 15.77 -12.06
C LYS A 27 -13.30 14.70 -11.34
N VAL A 28 -12.91 13.44 -11.53
CA VAL A 28 -13.12 12.44 -10.49
C VAL A 28 -12.46 13.12 -9.30
N SER A 29 -13.24 13.49 -8.29
CA SER A 29 -12.65 13.71 -6.98
C SER A 29 -11.83 12.44 -6.77
N GLN A 30 -10.50 12.55 -6.76
CA GLN A 30 -9.71 11.44 -6.24
C GLN A 30 -10.45 11.05 -4.98
N VAL A 31 -10.88 9.79 -4.87
CA VAL A 31 -11.23 9.25 -3.57
C VAL A 31 -9.90 9.26 -2.84
N VAL A 32 -9.54 10.44 -2.34
CA VAL A 32 -8.52 10.63 -1.34
C VAL A 32 -9.18 9.99 -0.15
N ILE A 33 -9.02 8.67 -0.06
CA ILE A 33 -9.03 8.02 1.25
C ILE A 33 -8.07 8.91 2.02
N LYS A 34 -8.59 9.66 3.00
CA LYS A 34 -7.77 10.37 3.98
C LYS A 34 -7.04 9.27 4.77
N ARG A 35 -6.12 8.56 4.12
CA ARG A 35 -5.15 7.72 4.79
C ARG A 35 -4.38 8.73 5.61
N ASN A 36 -4.47 8.59 6.92
CA ASN A 36 -3.74 9.38 7.89
C ASN A 36 -2.36 9.74 7.29
N PRO A 37 -2.08 11.02 6.96
CA PRO A 37 -0.94 11.36 6.10
C PRO A 37 0.42 11.08 6.75
N TRP A 38 0.41 10.73 8.03
CA TRP A 38 1.58 10.58 8.87
C TRP A 38 1.71 9.09 9.20
N LYS A 39 2.15 8.33 8.20
CA LYS A 39 2.83 7.06 8.43
C LYS A 39 4.24 7.22 7.88
N ASN A 40 5.20 7.47 8.76
CA ASN A 40 6.60 7.52 8.41
C ASN A 40 7.06 6.10 8.05
N ILE A 41 7.13 5.83 6.74
CA ILE A 41 7.59 4.55 6.20
C ILE A 41 9.06 4.65 5.84
N ARG A 42 9.87 3.73 6.31
CA ARG A 42 11.29 3.63 5.93
C ARG A 42 11.65 2.21 5.56
N THR A 43 12.78 2.05 4.89
CA THR A 43 13.36 0.74 4.56
C THR A 43 14.80 0.69 5.06
N TRP A 44 15.18 -0.40 5.72
CA TRP A 44 16.55 -0.63 6.18
C TRP A 44 17.01 -2.02 5.79
N ASN A 45 18.09 -2.09 5.01
CA ASN A 45 18.84 -3.32 4.86
C ASN A 45 19.73 -3.54 6.09
N VAL A 46 19.35 -4.54 6.90
CA VAL A 46 20.01 -4.88 8.19
C VAL A 46 21.25 -5.76 7.97
N ARG A 47 21.46 -6.26 6.74
CA ARG A 47 22.52 -7.17 6.32
C ARG A 47 22.60 -8.50 7.08
N THR A 48 22.23 -8.69 8.35
CA THR A 48 22.09 -10.03 8.99
C THR A 48 21.44 -9.92 10.37
N MET A 49 20.14 -10.19 10.51
CA MET A 49 19.45 -10.12 11.81
C MET A 49 19.62 -11.36 12.70
N LEU A 50 20.71 -12.12 12.60
CA LEU A 50 20.88 -13.38 13.37
C LEU A 50 21.02 -13.15 14.88
N ASN A 51 21.44 -11.95 15.29
CA ASN A 51 21.67 -11.63 16.69
C ASN A 51 20.51 -10.81 17.26
N THR A 52 20.08 -11.15 18.48
CA THR A 52 19.01 -10.44 19.21
C THR A 52 19.31 -8.95 19.41
N SER A 53 20.59 -8.58 19.51
CA SER A 53 21.02 -7.19 19.71
C SER A 53 20.64 -6.24 18.58
N GLU A 54 20.46 -6.75 17.35
CA GLU A 54 20.13 -5.91 16.21
C GLU A 54 18.67 -5.45 16.23
N ILE A 55 17.76 -6.29 16.71
CA ILE A 55 16.34 -5.93 16.86
C ILE A 55 16.19 -4.75 17.84
N ASP A 56 16.93 -4.77 18.95
CA ASP A 56 16.84 -3.71 19.95
C ASP A 56 17.40 -2.38 19.45
N ASN A 57 18.48 -2.41 18.67
CA ASN A 57 18.99 -1.24 17.97
C ASN A 57 17.97 -0.68 16.97
N ILE A 58 17.30 -1.56 16.21
CA ILE A 58 16.26 -1.15 15.27
C ILE A 58 15.08 -0.49 16.00
N LYS A 59 14.63 -1.05 17.13
CA LYS A 59 13.58 -0.42 17.95
C LYS A 59 14.00 0.97 18.44
N GLN A 60 15.25 1.12 18.89
CA GLN A 60 15.77 2.40 19.33
C GLN A 60 15.78 3.43 18.19
N GLU A 61 16.19 2.99 16.99
CA GLU A 61 16.23 3.83 15.81
C GLU A 61 14.83 4.19 15.29
N MET A 62 13.89 3.25 15.30
CA MET A 62 12.48 3.52 14.98
C MET A 62 11.88 4.56 15.91
N LYS A 63 12.18 4.48 17.21
CA LYS A 63 11.77 5.50 18.18
C LYS A 63 12.47 6.85 17.95
N ARG A 64 13.74 6.85 17.58
CA ARG A 64 14.52 8.07 17.32
C ARG A 64 14.05 8.80 16.07
N LEU A 65 13.68 8.05 15.03
CA LEU A 65 13.28 8.56 13.72
C LEU A 65 11.77 8.68 13.54
N ASP A 66 10.99 8.37 14.58
CA ASP A 66 9.52 8.38 14.58
C ASP A 66 8.94 7.57 13.41
N ILE A 67 9.43 6.34 13.23
CA ILE A 67 9.05 5.45 12.11
C ILE A 67 7.84 4.61 12.52
N ASP A 68 6.76 4.72 11.75
CA ASP A 68 5.55 3.91 11.95
C ASP A 68 5.66 2.52 11.31
N ILE A 69 6.29 2.44 10.14
CA ILE A 69 6.47 1.19 9.39
C ILE A 69 7.90 1.13 8.86
N LEU A 70 8.64 0.11 9.29
CA LEU A 70 9.98 -0.18 8.80
C LEU A 70 9.98 -1.47 7.97
N GLY A 71 10.31 -1.36 6.68
CA GLY A 71 10.65 -2.52 5.86
C GLY A 71 12.09 -2.94 6.13
N VAL A 72 12.32 -4.18 6.55
CA VAL A 72 13.65 -4.74 6.74
C VAL A 72 13.97 -5.74 5.64
N SER A 73 15.19 -5.70 5.14
CA SER A 73 15.71 -6.67 4.17
C SER A 73 16.95 -7.35 4.75
N GLU A 74 17.24 -8.55 4.26
CA GLU A 74 18.37 -9.38 4.70
C GLU A 74 18.26 -9.86 6.15
N VAL A 75 17.04 -10.19 6.61
CA VAL A 75 16.75 -10.69 7.96
C VAL A 75 17.46 -12.03 8.24
N ARG A 76 17.63 -12.88 7.20
CA ARG A 76 18.33 -14.18 7.24
C ARG A 76 17.80 -15.20 8.26
N TRP A 77 16.64 -14.96 8.89
CA TRP A 77 15.92 -15.95 9.69
C TRP A 77 15.39 -17.09 8.83
N SER A 78 15.19 -18.26 9.42
CA SER A 78 14.58 -19.39 8.71
C SER A 78 13.06 -19.32 8.76
N GLY A 79 12.41 -19.52 7.61
CA GLY A 79 10.97 -19.61 7.50
C GLY A 79 10.25 -18.28 7.68
N ASN A 80 8.96 -18.38 8.02
CA ASN A 80 8.05 -17.25 8.12
C ASN A 80 7.55 -17.12 9.55
N GLY A 81 7.37 -15.89 10.01
CA GLY A 81 6.84 -15.65 11.34
C GLY A 81 6.18 -14.30 11.48
N ASP A 82 5.26 -14.24 12.43
CA ASP A 82 4.54 -13.04 12.84
C ASP A 82 4.47 -13.07 14.35
N PHE A 83 5.12 -12.11 15.00
CA PHE A 83 5.09 -12.00 16.45
C PHE A 83 5.03 -10.54 16.89
N TRP A 84 4.50 -10.36 18.10
CA TRP A 84 4.50 -9.07 18.77
C TRP A 84 5.69 -9.00 19.73
N SER A 85 6.56 -8.02 19.51
CA SER A 85 7.34 -7.42 20.57
C SER A 85 6.46 -6.36 21.24
N ILE A 86 6.64 -6.11 22.54
CA ILE A 86 5.78 -5.26 23.40
C ILE A 86 5.12 -4.08 22.66
N ASP A 87 5.92 -3.26 21.97
CA ASP A 87 5.46 -2.05 21.25
C ASP A 87 5.46 -2.18 19.72
N TYR A 88 5.99 -3.28 19.18
CA TYR A 88 6.22 -3.45 17.73
C TYR A 88 5.80 -4.83 17.24
N ARG A 89 5.02 -4.88 16.16
CA ARG A 89 4.74 -6.12 15.44
C ARG A 89 5.85 -6.39 14.43
N VAL A 90 6.41 -7.59 14.45
CA VAL A 90 7.42 -8.04 13.48
C VAL A 90 6.81 -9.14 12.64
N ILE A 91 6.75 -8.91 11.34
CA ILE A 91 6.31 -9.90 10.34
C ILE A 91 7.50 -10.13 9.42
N TYR A 92 7.93 -11.38 9.25
CA TYR A 92 9.03 -11.70 8.35
C TYR A 92 8.69 -12.89 7.48
N PHE A 93 9.25 -12.84 6.27
CA PHE A 93 9.17 -13.87 5.27
C PHE A 93 10.59 -14.20 4.81
N SER A 94 10.95 -15.46 4.88
CA SER A 94 12.25 -15.95 4.48
C SER A 94 12.15 -17.35 3.88
N GLY A 95 13.16 -17.74 3.11
CA GLY A 95 13.23 -19.10 2.58
C GLY A 95 13.32 -20.15 3.69
N GLU A 96 13.07 -21.41 3.33
CA GLU A 96 13.20 -22.55 4.25
C GLU A 96 14.63 -22.72 4.77
N THR A 97 15.63 -22.29 3.99
CA THR A 97 17.05 -22.32 4.40
C THR A 97 17.47 -21.02 5.07
N SER A 98 17.90 -21.10 6.33
CA SER A 98 18.52 -19.99 7.06
C SER A 98 19.71 -19.41 6.29
N GLY A 99 19.86 -18.09 6.27
CA GLY A 99 21.05 -17.41 5.76
C GLY A 99 21.03 -16.98 4.29
N ARG A 100 20.00 -17.35 3.52
CA ARG A 100 19.80 -16.85 2.14
C ARG A 100 18.43 -16.21 2.03
N GLU A 101 18.43 -14.92 1.73
CA GLU A 101 17.25 -14.11 1.47
C GLU A 101 16.36 -13.92 2.73
N GLY A 102 15.43 -12.98 2.66
CA GLY A 102 14.55 -12.67 3.78
C GLY A 102 14.20 -11.19 3.88
N ALA A 103 12.92 -10.90 3.93
CA ALA A 103 12.37 -9.56 4.08
C ALA A 103 11.30 -9.55 5.17
N GLY A 104 11.06 -8.41 5.78
CA GLY A 104 10.06 -8.27 6.81
C GLY A 104 9.59 -6.84 7.00
N PHE A 105 8.59 -6.70 7.84
CA PHE A 105 8.01 -5.44 8.25
C PHE A 105 8.02 -5.39 9.78
N ILE A 106 8.44 -4.25 10.31
CA ILE A 106 8.32 -3.90 11.72
C ILE A 106 7.36 -2.73 11.79
N ILE A 107 6.28 -2.91 12.54
CA ILE A 107 5.15 -1.98 12.59
C ILE A 107 5.00 -1.50 14.03
N ASN A 108 5.02 -0.18 14.22
CA ASN A 108 4.71 0.42 15.51
C ASN A 108 3.21 0.28 15.82
N LYS A 109 2.86 0.14 17.11
CA LYS A 109 1.50 -0.09 17.59
C LYS A 109 0.55 1.10 17.33
#